data_AF-A0AAD4GG51-F1
#
_entry.id   AF-A0AAD4GG51-F1
#
_cell.length_a   1.000
_cell.length_b   1.000
_cell.length_c   1.000
_cell.angle_alpha   90.00
_cell.angle_beta   90.00
_cell.angle_gamma   90.00
#
_symmetry.space_group_name_H-M   'P 1'
#
loop_
_entity.id
_entity.type
_entity.pdbx_description
1 polymer ?
#
loop_
_entity_poly.entity_id
_entity_poly.type
_entity_poly.pdbx_seq_one_letter_code
_entity_poly.pdbx_strand_id
1 'polypeptide(L)'
;VIQWRASCSLSTIWQRWGRAARNRDKQGMAILFAEKEYFDDVRETKRQHQEARKRKAKLSPMIQIRATKYRLCDGGSGSVIPHAVAGASQAEDMGSEDEEGNEESGDVDASAPTGTLCEKELRKMMKPKQEGKGSRARRGRRDLDPAMDCLINAHLRPGFLCRRRVFDLHFDNAASTDHRGCDPSNKDCQRCAPTSPSLCCDIHHPDASTFIQITSSSSKAPTRSRLTKFTMGPKEFELSEALEDWRERKMEQVHGKTHLNDIGPAIIMPDGVLDRIVDSTHFFKIKTVDDLSRETRWSKASQYGAEVITIIHTTIPLPTPSAVFVTMPLQPRQSLQLAAPLFPPDAMPTVVPSDDVTATTAGKKNKCSACGVEGHNKRNRICTKHP
;
A
#
# COMPACT_ATOMS: atom_id res chain seq x y z
N VAL A 1 12.44 -15.86 15.67
CA VAL A 1 11.04 -15.64 16.09
C VAL A 1 10.42 -14.57 15.22
N ILE A 2 9.29 -14.85 14.59
CA ILE A 2 8.57 -13.87 13.77
C ILE A 2 7.29 -13.49 14.51
N GLN A 3 7.10 -12.19 14.74
CA GLN A 3 5.86 -11.66 15.32
C GLN A 3 5.12 -10.85 14.25
N TRP A 4 3.91 -11.30 13.93
CA TRP A 4 3.00 -10.58 13.06
C TRP A 4 2.12 -9.62 13.89
N ARG A 5 2.04 -8.36 13.45
CA ARG A 5 1.30 -7.24 14.07
C ARG A 5 1.86 -6.77 15.41
N ALA A 6 1.74 -5.47 15.67
CA ALA A 6 2.18 -4.85 16.92
C ALA A 6 1.07 -4.78 17.99
N SER A 7 0.24 -5.83 18.12
CA SER A 7 -0.96 -5.76 18.97
C SER A 7 -0.75 -6.14 20.44
N CYS A 8 0.47 -6.46 20.86
CA CYS A 8 0.80 -6.85 22.22
C CYS A 8 1.65 -5.78 22.93
N SER A 9 1.67 -5.80 24.28
CA SER A 9 2.55 -4.93 25.06
C SER A 9 4.03 -5.28 24.86
N LEU A 10 4.92 -4.33 25.15
CA LEU A 10 6.36 -4.55 25.07
C LEU A 10 6.83 -5.71 25.99
N SER A 11 6.24 -5.87 27.18
CA SER A 11 6.52 -7.03 28.05
C SER A 11 6.17 -8.36 27.38
N THR A 12 5.00 -8.43 26.71
CA THR A 12 4.54 -9.64 26.04
C THR A 12 5.46 -10.01 24.87
N ILE A 13 5.86 -9.01 24.08
CA ILE A 13 6.74 -9.27 22.94
C ILE A 13 8.13 -9.71 23.39
N TRP A 14 8.66 -9.08 24.44
CA TRP A 14 9.95 -9.43 25.02
C TRP A 14 9.98 -10.87 25.54
N GLN A 15 8.93 -11.29 26.26
CA GLN A 15 8.81 -12.68 26.70
C GLN A 15 8.80 -13.68 25.55
N ARG A 16 8.18 -13.34 24.41
CA ARG A 16 8.17 -14.19 23.20
C ARG A 16 9.54 -14.25 22.54
N TRP A 17 10.21 -13.11 22.42
CA TRP A 17 11.55 -13.03 21.82
C TRP A 17 12.61 -13.70 22.67
N GLY A 18 12.53 -13.57 24.00
CA GLY A 18 13.44 -14.22 24.94
C GLY A 18 13.42 -15.75 24.83
N ARG A 19 12.33 -16.36 24.32
CA ARG A 19 12.30 -17.80 24.04
C ARG A 19 13.31 -18.22 22.97
N ALA A 20 13.66 -17.33 22.03
CA ALA A 20 14.63 -17.59 20.97
C ALA A 20 16.08 -17.72 21.50
N ALA A 21 16.36 -17.17 22.67
CA ALA A 21 17.71 -17.02 23.22
C ALA A 21 17.80 -17.54 24.68
N ARG A 22 17.05 -18.61 25.02
CA ARG A 22 17.12 -19.23 26.36
C ARG A 22 18.46 -19.89 26.64
N ASN A 23 19.11 -20.41 25.60
CA ASN A 23 20.45 -20.97 25.70
C ASN A 23 21.46 -19.83 25.46
N ARG A 24 22.36 -19.59 26.42
CA ARG A 24 23.37 -18.52 26.37
C ARG A 24 24.39 -18.70 25.26
N ASP A 25 24.60 -19.93 24.81
CA ASP A 25 25.52 -20.27 23.71
C ASP A 25 24.88 -20.07 22.34
N LYS A 26 23.59 -19.67 22.29
CA LYS A 26 22.84 -19.47 21.05
C LYS A 26 22.42 -18.02 20.91
N GLN A 27 22.44 -17.55 19.68
CA GLN A 27 21.89 -16.26 19.32
C GLN A 27 20.50 -16.44 18.69
N GLY A 28 19.54 -15.66 19.17
CA GLY A 28 18.19 -15.63 18.64
C GLY A 28 17.95 -14.38 17.83
N MET A 29 17.30 -14.51 16.68
CA MET A 29 16.84 -13.38 15.88
C MET A 29 15.33 -13.21 15.99
N ALA A 30 14.88 -11.97 16.15
CA ALA A 30 13.48 -11.60 16.22
C ALA A 30 13.11 -10.59 15.13
N ILE A 31 11.99 -10.83 14.45
CA ILE A 31 11.46 -9.98 13.38
C ILE A 31 10.04 -9.55 13.78
N LEU A 32 9.78 -8.24 13.77
CA LEU A 32 8.45 -7.67 14.01
C LEU A 32 7.90 -7.06 12.73
N PHE A 33 6.74 -7.57 12.29
CA PHE A 33 5.95 -6.92 11.25
C PHE A 33 4.93 -6.00 11.90
N ALA A 34 5.11 -4.68 11.74
CA ALA A 34 4.18 -3.67 12.21
C ALA A 34 3.31 -3.12 11.06
N GLU A 35 2.05 -2.81 11.35
CA GLU A 35 1.19 -2.12 10.39
C GLU A 35 1.71 -0.71 10.07
N LYS A 36 1.67 -0.33 8.79
CA LYS A 36 2.19 0.97 8.30
C LYS A 36 1.65 2.20 9.03
N GLU A 37 0.48 2.09 9.63
CA GLU A 37 -0.17 3.20 10.33
C GLU A 37 0.44 3.54 11.69
N TYR A 38 1.33 2.68 12.20
CA TYR A 38 2.09 2.92 13.43
C TYR A 38 3.41 3.64 13.21
N PHE A 39 3.83 3.88 11.96
CA PHE A 39 5.07 4.56 11.64
C PHE A 39 4.87 6.10 11.66
N ASP A 40 5.80 6.82 12.29
CA ASP A 40 5.71 8.27 12.53
C ASP A 40 5.64 9.08 11.22
N ASP A 41 6.46 8.73 10.23
CA ASP A 41 6.47 9.34 8.90
C ASP A 41 5.13 9.18 8.15
N VAL A 42 4.50 8.01 8.26
CA VAL A 42 3.17 7.73 7.68
C VAL A 42 2.08 8.52 8.41
N ARG A 43 2.15 8.61 9.74
CA ARG A 43 1.22 9.42 10.54
C ARG A 43 1.35 10.90 10.20
N GLU A 44 2.58 11.38 10.04
CA GLU A 44 2.88 12.77 9.69
C GLU A 44 2.33 13.12 8.32
N THR A 45 2.65 12.31 7.31
CA THR A 45 2.13 12.49 5.95
C THR A 45 0.60 12.53 5.93
N LYS A 46 -0.04 11.64 6.72
CA LYS A 46 -1.50 11.61 6.85
C LYS A 46 -2.05 12.88 7.52
N ARG A 47 -1.35 13.44 8.52
CA ARG A 47 -1.71 14.70 9.18
C ARG A 47 -1.61 15.88 8.21
N GLN A 48 -0.49 16.02 7.51
CA GLN A 48 -0.28 17.06 6.50
C GLN A 48 -1.35 17.01 5.40
N HIS A 49 -1.68 15.83 4.90
CA HIS A 49 -2.77 15.67 3.92
C HIS A 49 -4.13 16.08 4.48
N GLN A 50 -4.42 15.78 5.75
CA GLN A 50 -5.68 16.21 6.37
C GLN A 50 -5.74 17.74 6.55
N GLU A 51 -4.64 18.36 6.97
CA GLU A 51 -4.54 19.81 7.11
C GLU A 51 -4.67 20.52 5.77
N ALA A 52 -3.99 20.02 4.73
CA ALA A 52 -4.13 20.54 3.38
C ALA A 52 -5.58 20.45 2.88
N ARG A 53 -6.29 19.35 3.18
CA ARG A 53 -7.72 19.22 2.86
C ARG A 53 -8.59 20.19 3.64
N LYS A 54 -8.31 20.41 4.93
CA LYS A 54 -9.03 21.39 5.77
C LYS A 54 -8.81 22.82 5.23
N ARG A 55 -7.58 23.17 4.85
CA ARG A 55 -7.25 24.48 4.24
C ARG A 55 -8.01 24.68 2.91
N LYS A 56 -8.00 23.67 2.03
CA LYS A 56 -8.77 23.72 0.77
C LYS A 56 -10.29 23.83 1.01
N ALA A 57 -10.82 23.14 2.00
CA ALA A 57 -12.24 23.21 2.35
C ALA A 57 -12.66 24.57 2.92
N LYS A 58 -11.77 25.30 3.59
CA LYS A 58 -12.03 26.66 4.08
C LYS A 58 -11.99 27.72 2.98
N LEU A 59 -11.18 27.52 1.92
CA LEU A 59 -11.07 28.45 0.79
C LEU A 59 -12.21 28.30 -0.25
N SER A 60 -12.78 27.10 -0.39
CA SER A 60 -13.81 26.81 -1.39
C SER A 60 -15.20 27.50 -1.22
N PRO A 61 -15.69 27.86 -0.02
CA PRO A 61 -17.01 28.51 0.12
C PRO A 61 -17.05 29.93 -0.47
N MET A 62 -15.90 30.60 -0.58
CA MET A 62 -15.82 32.00 -0.99
C MET A 62 -15.91 32.19 -2.52
N ILE A 63 -15.56 31.17 -3.31
CA ILE A 63 -15.60 31.24 -4.78
C ILE A 63 -17.00 30.91 -5.34
N GLN A 64 -17.81 30.12 -4.62
CA GLN A 64 -19.16 29.75 -5.09
C GLN A 64 -20.22 30.84 -4.92
N ILE A 65 -20.00 31.85 -4.07
CA ILE A 65 -20.97 32.96 -3.90
C ILE A 65 -20.85 34.01 -5.01
N ARG A 66 -19.66 34.21 -5.60
CA ARG A 66 -19.46 35.19 -6.68
C ARG A 66 -19.88 34.70 -8.07
N ALA A 67 -19.91 33.38 -8.31
CA ALA A 67 -20.32 32.83 -9.60
C ALA A 67 -21.84 32.84 -9.84
N THR A 68 -22.66 32.93 -8.78
CA THR A 68 -24.13 32.85 -8.89
C THR A 68 -24.78 34.22 -9.12
N LYS A 69 -24.06 35.33 -8.94
CA LYS A 69 -24.63 36.68 -9.08
C LYS A 69 -24.56 37.27 -10.49
N TYR A 70 -23.86 36.61 -11.43
CA TYR A 70 -23.75 37.06 -12.83
C TYR A 70 -24.68 36.33 -13.82
N ARG A 71 -25.61 35.50 -13.35
CA ARG A 71 -26.54 34.76 -14.24
C ARG A 71 -27.99 35.23 -14.23
N LEU A 72 -28.28 36.39 -13.62
CA LEU A 72 -29.63 36.92 -13.56
C LEU A 72 -29.66 38.37 -14.05
N CYS A 73 -29.30 38.60 -15.32
CA CYS A 73 -29.64 39.78 -16.14
C CYS A 73 -29.08 39.54 -17.56
N ASP A 74 -29.75 38.73 -18.38
CA ASP A 74 -29.66 38.93 -19.83
C ASP A 74 -31.04 38.75 -20.44
N GLY A 75 -31.67 39.90 -20.62
CA GLY A 75 -32.97 40.09 -21.24
C GLY A 75 -33.00 41.56 -21.65
N GLY A 76 -32.49 41.87 -22.84
CA GLY A 76 -32.56 43.21 -23.38
C GLY A 76 -31.55 43.50 -24.49
N SER A 77 -32.05 43.44 -25.72
CA SER A 77 -31.45 44.00 -26.93
C SER A 77 -30.78 45.36 -26.71
N GLY A 78 -29.60 45.58 -27.30
CA GLY A 78 -29.04 46.92 -27.39
C GLY A 78 -27.62 46.95 -27.93
N SER A 79 -27.49 47.51 -29.13
CA SER A 79 -26.26 47.85 -29.84
C SER A 79 -25.33 48.79 -29.05
N VAL A 80 -24.09 48.88 -29.55
CA VAL A 80 -23.09 49.99 -29.42
C VAL A 80 -21.87 49.72 -28.51
N ILE A 81 -20.74 49.48 -29.20
CA ILE A 81 -19.31 49.67 -28.83
C ILE A 81 -19.10 51.14 -28.39
N PRO A 82 -18.31 51.51 -27.35
CA PRO A 82 -16.84 51.54 -27.51
C PRO A 82 -15.90 51.51 -26.28
N HIS A 83 -14.64 51.22 -26.63
CA HIS A 83 -13.35 51.71 -26.11
C HIS A 83 -13.02 51.80 -24.60
N ALA A 84 -11.92 51.09 -24.29
CA ALA A 84 -10.74 51.52 -23.52
C ALA A 84 -10.88 51.99 -22.06
N VAL A 85 -10.00 51.48 -21.19
CA VAL A 85 -8.85 52.19 -20.58
C VAL A 85 -8.34 51.36 -19.40
N ALA A 86 -7.02 51.34 -19.25
CA ALA A 86 -6.24 50.74 -18.19
C ALA A 86 -6.62 51.22 -16.78
N GLY A 87 -6.38 50.38 -15.77
CA GLY A 87 -6.52 50.78 -14.37
C GLY A 87 -5.98 49.72 -13.42
N ALA A 88 -4.73 49.93 -12.99
CA ALA A 88 -4.08 49.21 -11.91
C ALA A 88 -4.77 49.48 -10.56
N SER A 89 -4.87 48.48 -9.68
CA SER A 89 -5.08 48.62 -8.23
C SER A 89 -4.73 47.26 -7.59
N GLN A 90 -3.51 47.12 -7.09
CA GLN A 90 -3.15 47.22 -5.67
C GLN A 90 -3.69 46.08 -4.80
N ALA A 91 -2.75 45.22 -4.42
CA ALA A 91 -2.87 44.28 -3.33
C ALA A 91 -2.63 45.03 -2.01
N GLU A 92 -3.61 44.96 -1.11
CA GLU A 92 -3.46 45.22 0.32
C GLU A 92 -3.40 43.82 0.95
N ASP A 93 -2.24 43.31 1.38
CA ASP A 93 -1.48 43.64 2.58
C ASP A 93 -2.37 43.91 3.81
N MET A 94 -2.71 42.83 4.52
CA MET A 94 -3.26 42.88 5.87
C MET A 94 -2.36 42.07 6.80
N GLY A 95 -1.49 42.79 7.50
CA GLY A 95 -1.54 42.90 8.95
C GLY A 95 -1.28 41.61 9.71
N SER A 96 0.00 41.36 9.97
CA SER A 96 0.49 40.66 11.15
C SER A 96 0.33 41.54 12.40
N GLU A 97 -0.05 40.92 13.51
CA GLU A 97 0.14 41.25 14.95
C GLU A 97 -0.96 40.40 15.67
N ASP A 98 -0.67 39.53 16.64
CA ASP A 98 -0.13 39.88 17.95
C ASP A 98 0.87 38.85 18.49
N GLU A 99 1.99 39.39 18.96
CA GLU A 99 2.82 38.82 20.03
C GLU A 99 2.09 38.93 21.37
N GLU A 100 2.08 37.85 22.15
CA GLU A 100 2.16 37.99 23.61
C GLU A 100 3.30 37.10 24.11
N GLY A 101 4.37 37.77 24.49
CA GLY A 101 5.52 37.21 25.15
C GLY A 101 5.20 36.82 26.59
N ASN A 102 5.73 35.67 27.00
CA ASN A 102 5.93 35.35 28.41
C ASN A 102 7.39 34.95 28.58
N GLU A 103 8.20 35.92 28.98
CA GLU A 103 9.59 35.74 29.38
C GLU A 103 9.62 35.14 30.80
N GLU A 104 9.98 33.87 30.92
CA GLU A 104 10.42 33.30 32.19
C GLU A 104 11.92 33.02 32.10
N SER A 105 12.67 33.87 32.78
CA SER A 105 14.11 33.82 32.96
C SER A 105 14.52 32.59 33.78
N GLY A 106 15.35 31.72 33.19
CA GLY A 106 16.01 30.62 33.88
C GLY A 106 17.41 30.40 33.31
N ASP A 107 18.39 30.36 34.20
CA ASP A 107 19.84 30.32 33.99
C ASP A 107 20.35 29.48 32.79
N VAL A 108 21.20 30.13 32.00
CA VAL A 108 22.01 29.52 30.93
C VAL A 108 23.24 28.87 31.54
N ASP A 109 23.20 27.54 31.68
CA ASP A 109 24.39 26.72 31.90
C ASP A 109 24.87 26.13 30.56
N ALA A 110 26.18 26.12 30.39
CA ALA A 110 26.84 26.09 29.10
C ALA A 110 26.87 24.70 28.42
N SER A 111 26.57 24.70 27.12
CA SER A 111 27.12 23.78 26.10
C SER A 111 26.89 22.27 26.29
N ALA A 112 25.62 21.83 26.26
CA ALA A 112 25.28 20.44 25.93
C ALA A 112 24.98 20.29 24.42
N PRO A 113 25.44 19.21 23.75
CA PRO A 113 25.18 19.01 22.34
C PRO A 113 23.67 18.89 22.09
N THR A 114 23.24 19.62 21.07
CA THR A 114 21.85 19.91 20.70
C THR A 114 21.01 18.63 20.62
N GLY A 115 20.00 18.50 21.49
CA GLY A 115 18.84 17.61 21.29
C GLY A 115 18.85 16.25 21.99
N THR A 116 19.76 15.98 22.92
CA THR A 116 19.67 14.72 23.72
C THR A 116 18.61 14.87 24.80
N LEU A 117 17.43 14.27 24.59
CA LEU A 117 16.39 14.17 25.62
C LEU A 117 16.92 13.43 26.85
N CYS A 118 16.55 13.90 28.04
CA CYS A 118 16.98 13.22 29.26
C CYS A 118 16.25 11.88 29.42
N GLU A 119 16.88 10.95 30.14
CA GLU A 119 16.31 9.61 30.35
C GLU A 119 14.90 9.65 31.00
N LYS A 120 14.64 10.64 31.86
CA LYS A 120 13.32 10.85 32.49
C LYS A 120 12.24 11.18 31.45
N GLU A 121 12.57 11.98 30.43
CA GLU A 121 11.65 12.34 29.35
C GLU A 121 11.34 11.14 28.47
N LEU A 122 12.37 10.38 28.08
CA LEU A 122 12.18 9.17 27.28
C LEU A 122 11.27 8.17 27.98
N ARG A 123 11.43 7.99 29.30
CA ARG A 123 10.55 7.14 30.12
C ARG A 123 9.13 7.69 30.19
N LYS A 124 8.95 9.00 30.25
CA LYS A 124 7.63 9.65 30.22
C LYS A 124 6.90 9.37 28.90
N MET A 125 7.61 9.34 27.77
CA MET A 125 7.04 9.01 26.46
C MET A 125 6.54 7.56 26.36
N MET A 126 7.13 6.64 27.14
CA MET A 126 6.76 5.22 27.14
C MET A 126 5.62 4.87 28.11
N LYS A 127 5.23 5.81 28.99
CA LYS A 127 4.12 5.58 29.92
C LYS A 127 2.78 5.80 29.22
N PRO A 128 1.75 4.98 29.49
CA PRO A 128 0.40 5.23 29.01
C PRO A 128 -0.03 6.63 29.48
N LYS A 129 -0.49 7.44 28.53
CA LYS A 129 -1.09 8.73 28.86
C LYS A 129 -2.30 8.44 29.72
N GLN A 130 -2.32 8.95 30.95
CA GLN A 130 -3.50 8.85 31.81
C GLN A 130 -4.60 9.69 31.17
N GLU A 131 -5.40 9.07 30.30
CA GLU A 131 -6.59 9.71 29.78
C GLU A 131 -7.54 9.92 30.95
N GLY A 132 -7.81 11.20 31.26
CA GLY A 132 -8.80 11.56 32.26
C GLY A 132 -10.09 10.81 31.99
N LYS A 133 -10.73 10.29 33.05
CA LYS A 133 -11.88 9.37 33.03
C LYS A 133 -13.16 9.87 32.32
N GLY A 134 -13.10 10.93 31.50
CA GLY A 134 -14.25 11.67 30.99
C GLY A 134 -14.67 11.41 29.54
N SER A 135 -13.83 10.89 28.65
CA SER A 135 -14.22 10.74 27.24
C SER A 135 -14.55 9.29 26.90
N ARG A 136 -15.83 8.99 26.64
CA ARG A 136 -16.28 7.77 25.96
C ARG A 136 -15.70 7.75 24.54
N ALA A 137 -14.44 7.35 24.41
CA ALA A 137 -13.75 7.25 23.14
C ALA A 137 -14.40 6.18 22.27
N ARG A 138 -14.70 6.55 21.02
CA ARG A 138 -15.22 5.65 19.99
C ARG A 138 -14.30 4.43 19.89
N ARG A 139 -14.88 3.25 20.06
CA ARG A 139 -14.29 1.90 20.13
C ARG A 139 -13.56 1.42 18.87
N GLY A 140 -12.93 2.32 18.11
CA GLY A 140 -12.58 2.12 16.70
C GLY A 140 -11.15 1.68 16.43
N ARG A 141 -10.17 1.98 17.29
CA ARG A 141 -8.77 1.54 17.10
C ARG A 141 -8.18 1.21 18.46
N ARG A 142 -7.51 0.06 18.55
CA ARG A 142 -6.67 -0.26 19.71
C ARG A 142 -5.48 0.68 19.64
N ASP A 143 -5.37 1.57 20.61
CA ASP A 143 -4.20 2.41 20.74
C ASP A 143 -2.99 1.51 20.99
N LEU A 144 -1.92 1.78 20.25
CA LEU A 144 -0.67 1.04 20.40
C LEU A 144 -0.06 1.38 21.76
N ASP A 145 0.45 0.37 22.46
CA ASP A 145 1.20 0.57 23.69
C ASP A 145 2.34 1.58 23.45
N PRO A 146 2.50 2.64 24.27
CA PRO A 146 3.48 3.70 23.96
C PRO A 146 4.92 3.21 23.91
N ALA A 147 5.26 2.17 24.68
CA ALA A 147 6.58 1.57 24.63
C ALA A 147 6.80 0.80 23.31
N MET A 148 5.78 0.10 22.81
CA MET A 148 5.80 -0.48 21.46
C MET A 148 5.87 0.57 20.36
N ASP A 149 5.17 1.69 20.52
CA ASP A 149 5.21 2.82 19.59
C ASP A 149 6.62 3.43 19.49
N CYS A 150 7.32 3.55 20.63
CA CYS A 150 8.72 3.92 20.68
C CYS A 150 9.62 2.83 20.06
N LEU A 151 9.34 1.55 20.28
CA LEU A 151 10.09 0.45 19.66
C LEU A 151 10.03 0.51 18.13
N ILE A 152 8.84 0.71 17.54
CA ILE A 152 8.64 0.79 16.08
C ILE A 152 9.30 2.03 15.49
N ASN A 153 9.27 3.15 16.21
CA ASN A 153 9.75 4.44 15.71
C ASN A 153 11.13 4.86 16.26
N ALA A 154 11.86 3.96 16.91
CA ALA A 154 13.16 4.27 17.53
C ALA A 154 14.16 4.95 16.58
N HIS A 155 14.14 4.60 15.30
CA HIS A 155 15.00 5.21 14.27
C HIS A 155 14.68 6.67 13.95
N LEU A 156 13.45 7.13 14.20
CA LEU A 156 13.01 8.52 13.95
C LEU A 156 12.93 9.35 15.23
N ARG A 157 12.85 8.71 16.40
CA ARG A 157 12.67 9.41 17.68
C ARG A 157 14.01 9.79 18.31
N PRO A 158 14.25 11.09 18.56
CA PRO A 158 15.44 11.54 19.27
C PRO A 158 15.60 10.83 20.62
N GLY A 159 16.83 10.48 20.97
CA GLY A 159 17.18 9.79 22.22
C GLY A 159 16.95 8.27 22.25
N PHE A 160 16.18 7.70 21.31
CA PHE A 160 16.09 6.25 21.17
C PHE A 160 17.17 5.70 20.25
N LEU A 161 17.16 6.06 18.95
CA LEU A 161 18.13 5.72 17.88
C LEU A 161 18.64 4.25 17.82
N CYS A 162 18.03 3.37 18.61
CA CYS A 162 18.45 2.01 18.88
C CYS A 162 17.24 1.25 19.44
N ARG A 163 16.91 0.09 18.87
CA ARG A 163 15.79 -0.73 19.37
C ARG A 163 16.05 -1.25 20.79
N ARG A 164 17.31 -1.54 21.13
CA ARG A 164 17.68 -2.06 22.47
C ARG A 164 17.47 -1.02 23.56
N ARG A 165 17.75 0.25 23.27
CA ARG A 165 17.57 1.35 24.22
C ARG A 165 16.14 1.42 24.74
N VAL A 166 15.15 1.10 23.90
CA VAL A 166 13.74 1.03 24.30
C VAL A 166 13.53 -0.03 25.38
N PHE A 167 14.11 -1.22 25.24
CA PHE A 167 14.04 -2.27 26.25
C PHE A 167 14.80 -1.89 27.53
N ASP A 168 15.99 -1.29 27.39
CA ASP A 168 16.79 -0.87 28.54
C ASP A 168 16.07 0.18 29.39
N LEU A 169 15.38 1.12 28.75
CA LEU A 169 14.56 2.12 29.42
C LEU A 169 13.27 1.54 29.99
N HIS A 170 12.63 0.58 29.32
CA HIS A 170 11.38 -0.02 29.78
C HIS A 170 11.56 -0.93 31.00
N PHE A 171 12.64 -1.71 31.02
CA PHE A 171 12.90 -2.72 32.05
C PHE A 171 13.97 -2.29 33.07
N ASP A 172 14.45 -1.06 33.01
CA ASP A 172 15.51 -0.57 33.90
C ASP A 172 16.82 -1.37 33.81
N ASN A 173 17.12 -1.96 32.65
CA ASN A 173 18.33 -2.80 32.51
C ASN A 173 19.63 -2.03 32.74
N ALA A 174 19.63 -0.71 32.48
CA ALA A 174 20.79 0.16 32.73
C ALA A 174 21.12 0.31 34.23
N ALA A 175 20.14 0.07 35.11
CA ALA A 175 20.32 0.14 36.55
C ALA A 175 20.76 -1.19 37.18
N SER A 176 20.85 -2.28 36.41
CA SER A 176 21.18 -3.61 36.93
C SER A 176 22.68 -3.71 37.29
N THR A 177 22.97 -3.39 38.55
CA THR A 177 24.25 -3.67 39.21
C THR A 177 24.33 -5.08 39.79
N ASP A 178 23.30 -5.93 39.58
CA ASP A 178 23.13 -7.20 40.30
C ASP A 178 24.28 -8.19 40.10
N HIS A 179 25.01 -8.12 38.98
CA HIS A 179 26.20 -8.92 38.76
C HIS A 179 27.31 -8.62 39.78
N ARG A 180 27.36 -7.40 40.34
CA ARG A 180 28.33 -7.00 41.38
C ARG A 180 28.05 -7.65 42.74
N GLY A 181 26.82 -8.07 43.00
CA GLY A 181 26.46 -8.80 44.23
C GLY A 181 26.81 -10.29 44.16
N CYS A 182 27.03 -10.84 42.97
CA CYS A 182 27.26 -12.27 42.78
C CYS A 182 28.73 -12.68 42.95
N ASP A 183 29.68 -11.80 42.62
CA ASP A 183 31.10 -12.00 42.87
C ASP A 183 31.77 -10.64 43.14
N PRO A 184 32.07 -10.31 44.42
CA PRO A 184 32.76 -9.06 44.76
C PRO A 184 34.20 -8.98 44.22
N SER A 185 34.80 -10.13 43.88
CA SER A 185 36.20 -10.23 43.46
C SER A 185 36.36 -10.09 41.95
N ASN A 186 35.30 -10.37 41.19
CA ASN A 186 35.32 -10.34 39.73
C ASN A 186 34.26 -9.37 39.20
N LYS A 187 34.69 -8.39 38.40
CA LYS A 187 33.79 -7.40 37.80
C LYS A 187 32.79 -8.04 36.83
N ASP A 188 33.10 -9.24 36.32
CA ASP A 188 32.33 -9.92 35.27
C ASP A 188 31.96 -11.35 35.68
N CYS A 189 31.03 -11.50 36.64
CA CYS A 189 30.47 -12.80 36.97
C CYS A 189 29.88 -13.44 35.71
N GLN A 190 30.50 -14.51 35.20
CA GLN A 190 30.06 -15.16 33.95
C GLN A 190 28.60 -15.60 33.99
N ARG A 191 28.02 -15.86 35.18
CA ARG A 191 26.61 -16.26 35.33
C ARG A 191 25.62 -15.09 35.20
N CYS A 192 25.99 -13.93 35.72
CA CYS A 192 25.07 -12.80 35.93
C CYS A 192 25.38 -11.58 35.06
N ALA A 193 26.60 -11.48 34.53
CA ALA A 193 26.99 -10.42 33.62
C ALA A 193 26.17 -10.52 32.32
N PRO A 194 25.52 -9.43 31.89
CA PRO A 194 24.84 -9.38 30.60
C PRO A 194 25.83 -9.71 29.48
N THR A 195 25.52 -10.73 28.68
CA THR A 195 26.33 -11.05 27.52
C THR A 195 26.14 -9.97 26.46
N SER A 196 27.25 -9.31 26.09
CA SER A 196 27.23 -8.35 24.99
C SER A 196 26.88 -9.08 23.69
N PRO A 197 25.84 -8.63 22.96
CA PRO A 197 25.44 -9.27 21.71
C PRO A 197 26.50 -9.05 20.62
N SER A 198 26.60 -9.96 19.65
CA SER A 198 27.36 -9.71 18.41
C SER A 198 26.65 -8.71 17.50
N LEU A 199 25.32 -8.65 17.55
CA LEU A 199 24.47 -7.79 16.73
C LEU A 199 23.50 -7.00 17.59
N CYS A 200 23.48 -5.69 17.41
CA CYS A 200 22.61 -4.79 18.16
C CYS A 200 21.14 -4.82 17.68
N CYS A 201 20.82 -4.16 16.56
CA CYS A 201 19.48 -4.12 15.95
C CYS A 201 19.56 -3.69 14.46
N ASP A 202 18.42 -3.64 13.77
CA ASP A 202 18.28 -3.22 12.37
C ASP A 202 18.82 -1.81 12.09
N ILE A 203 18.75 -0.91 13.07
CA ILE A 203 19.23 0.48 12.93
C ILE A 203 20.76 0.54 12.87
N HIS A 204 21.45 -0.26 13.69
CA HIS A 204 22.91 -0.25 13.78
C HIS A 204 23.58 -1.25 12.84
N HIS A 205 22.87 -2.29 12.42
CA HIS A 205 23.37 -3.31 11.51
C HIS A 205 22.34 -3.54 10.40
N PRO A 206 22.16 -2.57 9.48
CA PRO A 206 21.21 -2.72 8.38
C PRO A 206 21.51 -3.96 7.52
N ASP A 207 22.79 -4.27 7.33
CA ASP A 207 23.25 -5.40 6.51
C ASP A 207 22.88 -6.76 7.11
N ALA A 208 22.73 -6.85 8.42
CA ALA A 208 22.32 -8.08 9.10
C ALA A 208 20.88 -8.48 8.77
N SER A 209 20.08 -7.57 8.19
CA SER A 209 18.69 -7.80 7.78
C SER A 209 18.50 -8.10 6.29
N THR A 210 19.59 -8.16 5.51
CA THR A 210 19.56 -8.37 4.05
C THR A 210 18.90 -9.69 3.62
N PHE A 211 18.91 -10.72 4.47
CA PHE A 211 18.18 -11.97 4.18
C PHE A 211 16.65 -11.78 4.20
N ILE A 212 16.15 -10.68 4.78
CA ILE A 212 14.75 -10.25 4.74
C ILE A 212 14.56 -9.26 3.58
N GLN A 213 14.99 -9.64 2.38
CA GLN A 213 14.55 -8.94 1.18
C GLN A 213 13.07 -9.28 0.95
N ILE A 214 12.19 -8.54 1.64
CA ILE A 214 10.80 -8.46 1.24
C ILE A 214 10.84 -7.73 -0.09
N THR A 215 10.77 -8.49 -1.19
CA THR A 215 10.70 -7.94 -2.54
C THR A 215 9.48 -7.03 -2.60
N SER A 216 9.72 -5.73 -2.44
CA SER A 216 8.69 -4.70 -2.51
C SER A 216 8.28 -4.58 -3.97
N SER A 217 7.35 -5.42 -4.41
CA SER A 217 6.76 -5.33 -5.75
C SER A 217 5.87 -4.09 -5.81
N SER A 218 6.50 -2.92 -5.98
CA SER A 218 5.82 -1.62 -6.04
C SER A 218 5.42 -1.21 -7.46
N SER A 219 5.71 -2.03 -8.49
CA SER A 219 5.02 -1.87 -9.77
C SER A 219 3.53 -2.09 -9.50
N LYS A 220 2.69 -1.08 -9.76
CA LYS A 220 1.23 -1.18 -9.65
C LYS A 220 0.78 -2.38 -10.47
N ALA A 221 0.60 -3.52 -9.80
CA ALA A 221 0.21 -4.75 -10.48
C ALA A 221 -1.05 -4.45 -11.27
N PRO A 222 -1.15 -4.94 -12.53
CA PRO A 222 -2.31 -4.70 -13.36
C PRO A 222 -3.60 -4.99 -12.59
N THR A 223 -4.62 -4.16 -12.86
CA THR A 223 -5.87 -4.21 -12.10
C THR A 223 -6.61 -5.49 -12.46
N ARG A 224 -6.95 -6.30 -11.45
CA ARG A 224 -7.76 -7.50 -11.60
C ARG A 224 -9.13 -7.16 -12.19
N SER A 225 -9.67 -8.04 -13.03
CA SER A 225 -11.01 -7.86 -13.57
C SER A 225 -12.05 -7.85 -12.43
N ARG A 226 -13.06 -6.99 -12.53
CA ARG A 226 -14.21 -7.05 -11.63
C ARG A 226 -15.13 -8.16 -12.13
N LEU A 227 -15.33 -9.17 -11.30
CA LEU A 227 -16.20 -10.29 -11.61
C LEU A 227 -17.55 -10.07 -10.91
N THR A 228 -18.63 -10.39 -11.61
CA THR A 228 -19.97 -10.45 -11.00
C THR A 228 -20.07 -11.72 -10.17
N LYS A 229 -20.88 -11.71 -9.10
CA LYS A 229 -21.18 -12.94 -8.37
C LYS A 229 -21.93 -13.89 -9.32
N PHE A 230 -21.52 -15.15 -9.32
CA PHE A 230 -22.23 -16.22 -10.03
C PHE A 230 -22.40 -17.41 -9.07
N THR A 231 -23.27 -18.33 -9.46
CA THR A 231 -23.45 -19.60 -8.76
C THR A 231 -22.62 -20.65 -9.49
N MET A 232 -21.76 -21.38 -8.76
CA MET A 232 -20.95 -22.44 -9.35
C MET A 232 -21.83 -23.50 -10.02
N GLY A 233 -21.56 -23.78 -11.29
CA GLY A 233 -22.15 -24.89 -12.02
C GLY A 233 -21.29 -26.15 -11.89
N PRO A 234 -21.75 -27.28 -12.48
CA PRO A 234 -21.05 -28.55 -12.40
C PRO A 234 -19.61 -28.50 -12.93
N LYS A 235 -19.36 -27.74 -14.00
CA LYS A 235 -18.04 -27.59 -14.61
C LYS A 235 -17.07 -26.80 -13.73
N GLU A 236 -17.57 -25.81 -12.99
CA GLU A 236 -16.76 -25.07 -12.04
C GLU A 236 -16.41 -25.90 -10.80
N PHE A 237 -17.31 -26.79 -10.34
CA PHE A 237 -16.99 -27.76 -9.30
C PHE A 237 -15.92 -28.76 -9.76
N GLU A 238 -16.06 -29.31 -10.96
CA GLU A 238 -15.07 -30.21 -11.57
C GLU A 238 -13.70 -29.53 -11.67
N LEU A 239 -13.66 -28.24 -12.03
CA LEU A 239 -12.40 -27.48 -12.08
C LEU A 239 -11.81 -27.26 -10.68
N SER A 240 -12.66 -26.95 -9.70
CA SER A 240 -12.24 -26.78 -8.31
C SER A 240 -11.57 -28.06 -7.79
N GLU A 241 -12.24 -29.20 -7.92
CA GLU A 241 -11.74 -30.52 -7.51
C GLU A 241 -10.42 -30.87 -8.21
N ALA A 242 -10.34 -30.68 -9.54
CA ALA A 242 -9.12 -30.94 -10.31
C ALA A 242 -7.93 -30.08 -9.86
N LEU A 243 -8.18 -28.83 -9.46
CA LEU A 243 -7.15 -27.94 -8.91
C LEU A 243 -6.74 -28.35 -7.49
N GLU A 244 -7.67 -28.83 -6.67
CA GLU A 244 -7.38 -29.37 -5.33
C GLU A 244 -6.48 -30.61 -5.41
N ASP A 245 -6.85 -31.58 -6.24
CA ASP A 245 -6.03 -32.77 -6.49
C ASP A 245 -4.64 -32.43 -7.03
N TRP A 246 -4.56 -31.43 -7.90
CA TRP A 246 -3.29 -30.98 -8.45
C TRP A 246 -2.41 -30.35 -7.37
N ARG A 247 -2.93 -29.47 -6.50
CA ARG A 247 -2.12 -28.81 -5.45
C ARG A 247 -1.64 -29.79 -4.38
N GLU A 248 -2.42 -30.82 -4.04
CA GLU A 248 -1.98 -31.88 -3.13
C GLU A 248 -0.83 -32.70 -3.72
N ARG A 249 -0.98 -33.17 -4.95
CA ARG A 249 0.09 -33.89 -5.65
C ARG A 249 1.34 -33.04 -5.82
N LYS A 250 1.19 -31.76 -6.14
CA LYS A 250 2.32 -30.83 -6.28
C LYS A 250 3.01 -30.57 -4.94
N MET A 251 2.27 -30.50 -3.84
CA MET A 251 2.83 -30.34 -2.49
C MET A 251 3.65 -31.56 -2.09
N GLU A 252 3.12 -32.76 -2.33
CA GLU A 252 3.84 -34.01 -2.11
C GLU A 252 5.09 -34.11 -2.98
N GLN A 253 5.02 -33.70 -4.25
CA GLN A 253 6.16 -33.70 -5.17
C GLN A 253 7.28 -32.74 -4.74
N VAL A 254 6.93 -31.52 -4.32
CA VAL A 254 7.92 -30.45 -4.05
C VAL A 254 8.45 -30.50 -2.62
N HIS A 255 7.60 -30.85 -1.66
CA HIS A 255 7.92 -30.79 -0.24
C HIS A 255 7.87 -32.15 0.47
N GLY A 256 7.39 -33.20 -0.19
CA GLY A 256 7.25 -34.53 0.41
C GLY A 256 5.94 -34.72 1.19
N LYS A 257 5.58 -35.98 1.44
CA LYS A 257 4.32 -36.36 2.10
C LYS A 257 4.18 -35.81 3.51
N THR A 258 5.28 -35.73 4.27
CA THR A 258 5.27 -35.22 5.65
C THR A 258 4.79 -33.77 5.70
N HIS A 259 5.32 -32.90 4.84
CA HIS A 259 4.89 -31.50 4.77
C HIS A 259 3.44 -31.33 4.29
N LEU A 260 2.96 -32.22 3.42
CA LEU A 260 1.55 -32.23 3.02
C LEU A 260 0.65 -32.48 4.25
N ASN A 261 1.00 -33.43 5.12
CA ASN A 261 0.21 -33.73 6.32
C ASN A 261 0.30 -32.63 7.38
N ASP A 262 1.48 -32.03 7.58
CA ASP A 262 1.71 -31.07 8.67
C ASP A 262 1.24 -29.65 8.33
N ILE A 263 1.34 -29.24 7.07
CA ILE A 263 1.09 -27.84 6.66
C ILE A 263 -0.06 -27.73 5.64
N GLY A 264 -0.30 -28.79 4.86
CA GLY A 264 -1.35 -28.82 3.84
C GLY A 264 -0.93 -28.25 2.48
N PRO A 265 -1.79 -28.41 1.46
CA PRO A 265 -1.50 -28.04 0.07
C PRO A 265 -1.55 -26.53 -0.20
N ALA A 266 -2.06 -25.73 0.73
CA ALA A 266 -2.20 -24.28 0.60
C ALA A 266 -0.86 -23.54 0.40
N ILE A 267 0.28 -24.17 0.73
CA ILE A 267 1.63 -23.66 0.40
C ILE A 267 1.83 -23.55 -1.12
N ILE A 268 1.32 -24.51 -1.89
CA ILE A 268 1.44 -24.49 -3.35
C ILE A 268 0.50 -23.43 -3.91
N MET A 269 -0.78 -23.53 -3.59
CA MET A 269 -1.83 -22.63 -4.06
C MET A 269 -2.83 -22.34 -2.93
N PRO A 270 -2.84 -21.12 -2.37
CA PRO A 270 -3.81 -20.73 -1.34
C PRO A 270 -5.25 -20.82 -1.85
N ASP A 271 -6.21 -21.10 -0.96
CA ASP A 271 -7.64 -21.25 -1.31
C ASP A 271 -8.18 -20.03 -2.06
N GLY A 272 -7.89 -18.82 -1.59
CA GLY A 272 -8.35 -17.60 -2.28
C GLY A 272 -7.74 -17.38 -3.67
N VAL A 273 -6.63 -18.04 -4.02
CA VAL A 273 -6.11 -18.08 -5.39
C VAL A 273 -6.91 -19.10 -6.21
N LEU A 274 -7.18 -20.29 -5.66
CA LEU A 274 -7.98 -21.33 -6.30
C LEU A 274 -9.39 -20.82 -6.62
N ASP A 275 -10.09 -20.26 -5.63
CA ASP A 275 -11.43 -19.65 -5.82
C ASP A 275 -11.41 -18.61 -6.93
N ARG A 276 -10.37 -17.77 -6.95
CA ARG A 276 -10.21 -16.72 -7.95
C ARG A 276 -9.96 -17.28 -9.35
N ILE A 277 -9.28 -18.42 -9.48
CA ILE A 277 -9.07 -19.11 -10.75
C ILE A 277 -10.41 -19.62 -11.26
N VAL A 278 -11.18 -20.29 -10.41
CA VAL A 278 -12.53 -20.79 -10.76
C VAL A 278 -13.42 -19.64 -11.21
N ASP A 279 -13.50 -18.57 -10.42
CA ASP A 279 -14.29 -17.38 -10.77
C ASP A 279 -13.86 -16.78 -12.11
N SER A 280 -12.55 -16.60 -12.31
CA SER A 280 -12.03 -15.94 -13.51
C SER A 280 -12.19 -16.81 -14.75
N THR A 281 -12.15 -18.14 -14.59
CA THR A 281 -12.36 -19.11 -15.66
C THR A 281 -13.81 -19.12 -16.12
N HIS A 282 -14.77 -19.05 -15.19
CA HIS A 282 -16.20 -18.95 -15.53
C HIS A 282 -16.51 -17.80 -16.50
N PHE A 283 -15.83 -16.66 -16.33
CA PHE A 283 -15.95 -15.49 -17.21
C PHE A 283 -14.94 -15.48 -18.38
N PHE A 284 -14.26 -16.60 -18.64
CA PHE A 284 -13.23 -16.76 -19.68
C PHE A 284 -12.14 -15.68 -19.65
N LYS A 285 -11.74 -15.25 -18.45
CA LYS A 285 -10.71 -14.21 -18.25
C LYS A 285 -9.29 -14.75 -18.24
N ILE A 286 -9.12 -16.05 -18.04
CA ILE A 286 -7.82 -16.73 -18.01
C ILE A 286 -7.69 -17.54 -19.30
N LYS A 287 -6.76 -17.14 -20.18
CA LYS A 287 -6.40 -17.89 -21.41
C LYS A 287 -4.92 -18.25 -21.45
N THR A 288 -4.11 -17.43 -20.81
CA THR A 288 -2.65 -17.53 -20.79
C THR A 288 -2.13 -17.48 -19.35
N VAL A 289 -0.86 -17.85 -19.16
CA VAL A 289 -0.18 -17.72 -17.86
C VAL A 289 -0.13 -16.26 -17.39
N ASP A 290 -0.03 -15.29 -18.31
CA ASP A 290 -0.07 -13.86 -17.99
C ASP A 290 -1.44 -13.43 -17.49
N ASP A 291 -2.53 -13.97 -18.06
CA ASP A 291 -3.88 -13.73 -17.57
C ASP A 291 -4.07 -14.32 -16.17
N LEU A 292 -3.59 -15.54 -15.94
CA LEU A 292 -3.60 -16.19 -14.63
C LEU A 292 -2.88 -15.33 -13.58
N SER A 293 -1.65 -14.90 -13.90
CA SER A 293 -0.85 -14.03 -13.04
C SER A 293 -1.57 -12.71 -12.75
N ARG A 294 -2.12 -12.08 -13.78
CA ARG A 294 -2.86 -10.80 -13.66
C ARG A 294 -4.11 -10.93 -12.80
N GLU A 295 -4.92 -11.97 -13.00
CA GLU A 295 -6.21 -12.13 -12.33
C GLU A 295 -6.09 -12.63 -10.88
N THR A 296 -5.07 -13.43 -10.58
CA THR A 296 -4.90 -14.03 -9.25
C THR A 296 -3.87 -13.30 -8.39
N ARG A 297 -2.86 -12.67 -9.00
CA ARG A 297 -1.63 -12.17 -8.35
C ARG A 297 -0.88 -13.27 -7.60
N TRP A 298 -1.02 -14.51 -8.05
CA TRP A 298 -0.33 -15.64 -7.46
C TRP A 298 1.15 -15.61 -7.83
N SER A 299 2.02 -15.50 -6.83
CA SER A 299 3.47 -15.36 -7.02
C SER A 299 4.11 -16.54 -7.74
N LYS A 300 3.50 -17.73 -7.69
CA LYS A 300 3.99 -18.94 -8.37
C LYS A 300 3.35 -19.18 -9.73
N ALA A 301 2.60 -18.21 -10.27
CA ALA A 301 1.98 -18.34 -11.60
C ALA A 301 3.02 -18.54 -12.71
N SER A 302 4.21 -17.93 -12.60
CA SER A 302 5.30 -18.16 -13.57
C SER A 302 5.86 -19.58 -13.51
N GLN A 303 5.89 -20.19 -12.32
CA GLN A 303 6.46 -21.52 -12.11
C GLN A 303 5.47 -22.63 -12.46
N TYR A 304 4.21 -22.48 -12.08
CA TYR A 304 3.20 -23.55 -12.17
C TYR A 304 2.04 -23.22 -13.10
N GLY A 305 2.00 -22.02 -13.67
CA GLY A 305 0.86 -21.54 -14.44
C GLY A 305 0.57 -22.37 -15.67
N ALA A 306 1.57 -22.91 -16.36
CA ALA A 306 1.36 -23.74 -17.55
C ALA A 306 0.56 -25.03 -17.24
N GLU A 307 0.87 -25.69 -16.13
CA GLU A 307 0.14 -26.88 -15.67
C GLU A 307 -1.30 -26.51 -15.30
N VAL A 308 -1.49 -25.41 -14.57
CA VAL A 308 -2.82 -24.92 -14.17
C VAL A 308 -3.66 -24.52 -15.39
N ILE A 309 -3.08 -23.85 -16.38
CA ILE A 309 -3.76 -23.52 -17.65
C ILE A 309 -4.18 -24.79 -18.39
N THR A 310 -3.36 -25.84 -18.35
CA THR A 310 -3.70 -27.13 -18.96
C THR A 310 -4.93 -27.75 -18.29
N ILE A 311 -5.00 -27.72 -16.95
CA ILE A 311 -6.18 -28.17 -16.20
C ILE A 311 -7.41 -27.35 -16.57
N ILE A 312 -7.30 -26.02 -16.58
CA ILE A 312 -8.38 -25.11 -16.95
C ILE A 312 -8.95 -25.46 -18.35
N HIS A 313 -8.08 -25.59 -19.36
CA HIS A 313 -8.51 -25.88 -20.72
C HIS A 313 -9.08 -27.30 -20.89
N THR A 314 -8.65 -28.25 -20.06
CA THR A 314 -9.16 -29.62 -20.07
C THR A 314 -10.58 -29.68 -19.48
N THR A 315 -10.82 -28.96 -18.39
CA THR A 315 -12.12 -28.99 -17.71
C THR A 315 -13.15 -28.09 -18.39
N ILE A 316 -12.77 -26.88 -18.78
CA ILE A 316 -13.62 -25.87 -19.40
C ILE A 316 -13.00 -25.45 -20.73
N PRO A 317 -13.29 -26.19 -21.83
CA PRO A 317 -12.74 -25.85 -23.13
C PRO A 317 -13.21 -24.46 -23.55
N LEU A 318 -12.28 -23.65 -24.04
CA LEU A 318 -12.59 -22.34 -24.61
C LEU A 318 -13.59 -22.54 -25.75
N PRO A 319 -14.65 -21.72 -25.84
CA PRO A 319 -15.56 -21.77 -26.97
C PRO A 319 -14.75 -21.51 -28.24
N THR A 320 -14.50 -22.55 -29.01
CA THR A 320 -13.90 -22.43 -30.33
C THR A 320 -14.79 -21.48 -31.10
N PRO A 321 -14.29 -20.35 -31.61
CA PRO A 321 -15.11 -19.48 -32.44
C PRO A 321 -15.60 -20.35 -33.59
N SER A 322 -16.90 -20.67 -33.61
CA SER A 322 -17.51 -21.35 -34.74
C SER A 322 -17.08 -20.58 -35.96
N ALA A 323 -16.28 -21.22 -36.81
CA ALA A 323 -15.75 -20.59 -37.99
C ALA A 323 -16.95 -20.21 -38.84
N VAL A 324 -17.38 -18.95 -38.73
CA VAL A 324 -18.39 -18.38 -39.60
C VAL A 324 -17.67 -18.14 -40.92
N PHE A 325 -17.33 -19.23 -41.61
CA PHE A 325 -17.06 -19.20 -43.03
C PHE A 325 -18.40 -18.88 -43.69
N VAL A 326 -18.70 -17.58 -43.76
CA VAL A 326 -19.51 -17.06 -44.84
C VAL A 326 -18.65 -17.28 -46.08
N THR A 327 -18.83 -18.43 -46.72
CA THR A 327 -18.51 -18.61 -48.13
C THR A 327 -19.40 -17.65 -48.91
N MET A 328 -19.09 -16.35 -48.87
CA MET A 328 -19.48 -15.46 -49.95
C MET A 328 -18.48 -15.74 -51.08
N PRO A 329 -18.89 -16.41 -52.17
CA PRO A 329 -18.04 -16.54 -53.34
C PRO A 329 -17.71 -15.14 -53.83
N LEU A 330 -16.42 -14.80 -53.81
CA LEU A 330 -15.89 -13.61 -54.47
C LEU A 330 -16.31 -13.67 -55.93
N GLN A 331 -17.16 -12.73 -56.36
CA GLN A 331 -17.46 -12.60 -57.77
C GLN A 331 -16.17 -12.26 -58.53
N PRO A 332 -15.89 -12.92 -59.67
CA PRO A 332 -14.72 -12.64 -60.49
C PRO A 332 -14.81 -11.22 -61.05
N ARG A 333 -13.97 -10.31 -60.55
CA ARG A 333 -13.79 -8.99 -61.16
C ARG A 333 -12.88 -9.16 -62.38
N GLN A 334 -13.49 -9.24 -63.56
CA GLN A 334 -12.78 -9.07 -64.83
C GLN A 334 -12.32 -7.61 -64.95
N SER A 335 -11.03 -7.35 -65.12
CA SER A 335 -10.54 -6.28 -66.01
C SER A 335 -9.01 -6.33 -66.17
N LEU A 336 -8.64 -6.71 -67.39
CA LEU A 336 -7.63 -6.10 -68.27
C LEU A 336 -6.19 -5.97 -67.77
N GLN A 337 -5.38 -6.87 -68.33
CA GLN A 337 -3.94 -6.73 -68.56
C GLN A 337 -3.64 -5.42 -69.28
N LEU A 338 -2.62 -4.69 -68.83
CA LEU A 338 -1.72 -3.95 -69.72
C LEU A 338 -0.30 -3.97 -69.16
N ALA A 339 0.65 -3.92 -70.10
CA ALA A 339 2.03 -4.36 -70.03
C ALA A 339 2.95 -3.69 -69.00
N ALA A 340 4.01 -4.42 -68.67
CA ALA A 340 5.23 -3.96 -68.02
C ALA A 340 5.99 -2.90 -68.86
N PRO A 341 6.98 -2.20 -68.29
CA PRO A 341 8.34 -2.75 -68.42
C PRO A 341 9.25 -2.58 -67.19
N LEU A 342 10.31 -3.40 -67.25
CA LEU A 342 11.48 -3.56 -66.39
C LEU A 342 12.28 -2.27 -66.14
N PHE A 343 12.74 -2.03 -64.90
CA PHE A 343 14.05 -1.41 -64.57
C PHE A 343 14.55 -1.82 -63.16
N PRO A 344 15.88 -1.84 -62.91
CA PRO A 344 16.56 -2.52 -61.80
C PRO A 344 16.81 -1.64 -60.54
N PRO A 345 17.35 -2.21 -59.43
CA PRO A 345 17.28 -1.61 -58.10
C PRO A 345 18.55 -0.83 -57.74
N ASP A 346 18.40 0.38 -57.22
CA ASP A 346 19.39 1.03 -56.37
C ASP A 346 18.74 2.21 -55.64
N ALA A 347 18.56 2.11 -54.31
CA ALA A 347 18.60 3.22 -53.37
C ALA A 347 18.27 2.80 -51.92
N MET A 348 19.07 3.38 -51.03
CA MET A 348 19.08 3.31 -49.56
C MET A 348 17.73 3.64 -48.88
N PRO A 349 17.49 3.17 -47.63
CA PRO A 349 16.31 3.57 -46.88
C PRO A 349 16.52 4.96 -46.25
N THR A 350 15.73 5.94 -46.71
CA THR A 350 15.53 7.21 -46.02
C THR A 350 14.43 7.04 -44.98
N VAL A 351 14.75 7.43 -43.76
CA VAL A 351 13.88 7.49 -42.59
C VAL A 351 12.75 8.49 -42.84
N VAL A 352 11.51 8.04 -42.73
CA VAL A 352 10.30 8.89 -42.66
C VAL A 352 9.70 8.77 -41.26
N PRO A 353 9.34 9.88 -40.59
CA PRO A 353 8.66 9.86 -39.31
C PRO A 353 7.16 9.59 -39.51
N SER A 354 6.61 8.65 -38.75
CA SER A 354 5.17 8.42 -38.65
C SER A 354 4.55 9.44 -37.69
N ASP A 355 3.68 10.30 -38.23
CA ASP A 355 2.72 11.08 -37.45
C ASP A 355 1.57 10.17 -36.98
N ASP A 356 1.57 9.88 -35.69
CA ASP A 356 0.53 9.09 -35.03
C ASP A 356 -0.57 10.02 -34.50
N VAL A 357 -1.70 10.04 -35.20
CA VAL A 357 -2.90 10.82 -34.83
C VAL A 357 -3.62 10.08 -33.69
N THR A 358 -3.36 10.49 -32.44
CA THR A 358 -4.12 10.04 -31.28
C THR A 358 -5.58 10.48 -31.36
N ALA A 359 -6.48 9.53 -31.63
CA ALA A 359 -7.91 9.69 -31.45
C ALA A 359 -8.26 9.76 -29.95
N THR A 360 -8.47 10.95 -29.43
CA THR A 360 -9.05 11.19 -28.09
C THR A 360 -10.47 10.63 -28.03
N THR A 361 -10.64 9.55 -27.28
CA THR A 361 -11.96 8.98 -26.97
C THR A 361 -12.72 9.94 -26.03
N ALA A 362 -13.87 10.46 -26.50
CA ALA A 362 -14.75 11.30 -25.71
C ALA A 362 -15.28 10.51 -24.50
N GLY A 363 -14.78 10.82 -23.30
CA GLY A 363 -15.20 10.19 -22.06
C GLY A 363 -16.71 10.34 -21.83
N LYS A 364 -17.38 9.23 -21.49
CA LYS A 364 -18.81 9.21 -21.15
C LYS A 364 -19.09 10.18 -20.00
N LYS A 365 -19.97 11.15 -20.22
CA LYS A 365 -20.39 12.12 -19.20
C LYS A 365 -21.22 11.41 -18.13
N ASN A 366 -20.90 11.65 -16.86
CA ASN A 366 -21.61 11.03 -15.73
C ASN A 366 -23.00 11.66 -15.57
N LYS A 367 -24.05 10.82 -15.57
CA LYS A 367 -25.44 11.17 -15.27
C LYS A 367 -25.75 10.96 -13.79
N CYS A 368 -26.47 11.88 -13.17
CA CYS A 368 -26.91 11.74 -11.78
C CYS A 368 -27.92 10.58 -11.66
N SER A 369 -27.64 9.59 -10.82
CA SER A 369 -28.53 8.42 -10.68
C SER A 369 -29.89 8.73 -10.02
N ALA A 370 -30.07 9.91 -9.41
CA ALA A 370 -31.34 10.29 -8.80
C ALA A 370 -32.24 11.09 -9.77
N CYS A 371 -31.68 12.08 -10.47
CA CYS A 371 -32.45 12.97 -11.35
C CYS A 371 -32.19 12.76 -12.85
N GLY A 372 -31.19 11.96 -13.24
CA GLY A 372 -30.84 11.64 -14.63
C GLY A 372 -30.02 12.71 -15.37
N VAL A 373 -29.87 13.91 -14.79
CA VAL A 373 -29.22 15.05 -15.44
C VAL A 373 -27.69 14.90 -15.43
N GLU A 374 -27.04 15.26 -16.54
CA GLU A 374 -25.58 15.27 -16.68
C GLU A 374 -24.94 16.43 -15.90
N GLY A 375 -23.69 16.26 -15.48
CA GLY A 375 -22.91 17.32 -14.83
C GLY A 375 -22.91 17.28 -13.29
N HIS A 376 -23.63 16.35 -12.66
CA HIS A 376 -23.55 16.13 -11.21
C HIS A 376 -23.88 14.68 -10.82
N ASN A 377 -23.70 14.34 -9.54
CA ASN A 377 -24.08 13.04 -8.96
C ASN A 377 -25.10 13.22 -7.82
N LYS A 378 -25.72 12.14 -7.34
CA LYS A 378 -26.79 12.16 -6.31
C LYS A 378 -26.39 12.87 -5.00
N ARG A 379 -25.09 12.95 -4.69
CA ARG A 379 -24.57 13.60 -3.47
C ARG A 379 -24.31 15.09 -3.63
N ASN A 380 -24.47 15.61 -4.84
CA ASN A 380 -24.24 17.02 -5.10
C ASN A 380 -25.50 17.82 -4.75
N ARG A 381 -25.36 18.90 -3.97
CA ARG A 381 -26.50 19.71 -3.48
C ARG A 381 -27.34 20.36 -4.59
N ILE A 382 -26.78 20.44 -5.80
CA ILE A 382 -27.47 20.88 -7.02
C ILE A 382 -28.43 19.83 -7.60
N CYS A 383 -28.46 18.61 -7.07
CA CYS A 383 -29.46 17.61 -7.45
C CYS A 383 -30.82 18.00 -6.86
N THR A 384 -31.84 18.13 -7.71
CA THR A 384 -33.22 18.38 -7.27
C THR A 384 -33.81 17.29 -6.39
N LYS A 385 -33.17 16.11 -6.35
CA LYS A 385 -33.50 14.98 -5.48
C LYS A 385 -32.40 14.70 -4.43
N HIS A 386 -31.67 15.73 -4.00
CA HIS A 386 -30.71 15.59 -2.91
C HIS A 386 -31.49 15.35 -1.60
N PRO A 387 -31.16 14.31 -0.82
CA PRO A 387 -31.82 14.03 0.45
C PRO A 387 -31.50 15.05 1.55
#